data_AF-A0A1W9WZM2-F1
#
_entry.id   AF-A0A1W9WZM2-F1
#
_cell.length_a   1.000
_cell.length_b   1.000
_cell.length_c   1.000
_cell.angle_alpha   90.00
_cell.angle_beta   90.00
_cell.angle_gamma   90.00
#
_symmetry.space_group_name_H-M   'P 1'
#
loop_
_entity.id
_entity.type
_entity.pdbx_description
1 polymer ?
#
loop_
_entity_poly.entity_id
_entity_poly.type
_entity_poly.pdbx_seq_one_letter_code
_entity_poly.pdbx_strand_id
1 'polypeptide(L)'
;MKNIAYPLSLLVLLMVSPLSYAIPPYIGVSVGENLSFNNQSCLRVGKKVLRNDGFQKIVQYKNSATLFAAYRNRNPYRYKALVKCLSGSGVISVVVVANVAKNAKAKADKLRSRIQRQASTIKRAKTRGAQLDDEEDNDEVKTVKAFSLESPEDEEESSDTEEKRNVAQHWQHTLLERKTCLSRAEMSLRDSGFYKELGFDDDSVYGKNKANYNGKIRCVTSEGLLFFQVTGSHARTRNRLLNKLQRNF
;
A
#
# COMPACT_ATOMS: atom_id res chain seq x y z
N MET A 1 17.57 -63.68 -8.89
CA MET A 1 17.22 -62.52 -8.05
C MET A 1 18.46 -61.63 -7.92
N LYS A 2 18.47 -60.42 -8.52
CA LYS A 2 19.61 -59.51 -8.48
C LYS A 2 19.37 -58.48 -7.39
N ASN A 3 20.16 -58.53 -6.32
CA ASN A 3 20.15 -57.53 -5.25
C ASN A 3 20.75 -56.23 -5.79
N ILE A 4 19.90 -55.23 -6.01
CA ILE A 4 20.31 -53.89 -6.40
C ILE A 4 20.70 -53.15 -5.11
N ALA A 5 21.99 -53.21 -4.78
CA ALA A 5 22.56 -52.42 -3.71
C ALA A 5 22.66 -50.97 -4.18
N TYR A 6 21.70 -50.13 -3.79
CA TYR A 6 21.79 -48.68 -4.01
C TYR A 6 22.96 -48.13 -3.17
N PRO A 7 23.95 -47.49 -3.78
CA PRO A 7 25.13 -47.04 -3.06
C PRO A 7 24.75 -45.88 -2.15
N LEU A 8 25.08 -46.00 -0.87
CA LEU A 8 24.97 -44.97 0.17
C LEU A 8 25.52 -43.58 -0.27
N SER A 9 26.38 -43.57 -1.29
CA SER A 9 26.96 -42.41 -1.96
C SER A 9 25.92 -41.39 -2.48
N LEU A 10 24.75 -41.83 -2.97
CA LEU A 10 23.75 -40.90 -3.51
C LEU A 10 23.11 -40.02 -2.42
N LEU A 11 23.04 -40.53 -1.18
CA LEU A 11 22.44 -39.82 -0.05
C LEU A 11 23.38 -38.76 0.54
N VAL A 12 24.69 -38.96 0.41
CA VAL A 12 25.71 -37.97 0.81
C VAL A 12 25.71 -36.79 -0.16
N LEU A 13 25.48 -36.99 -1.46
CA LEU A 13 25.47 -35.90 -2.45
C LEU A 13 24.32 -34.92 -2.27
N LEU A 14 23.15 -35.37 -1.79
CA LEU A 14 22.00 -34.51 -1.51
C LEU A 14 22.19 -33.64 -0.26
N MET A 15 23.03 -34.08 0.68
CA MET A 15 23.31 -33.33 1.93
C MET A 15 24.33 -32.20 1.74
N VAL A 16 25.12 -32.21 0.66
CA VAL A 16 26.07 -31.12 0.30
C VAL A 16 25.47 -30.20 -0.76
N SER A 17 24.14 -30.04 -0.75
CA SER A 17 23.50 -28.94 -1.47
C SER A 17 24.07 -27.64 -0.87
N PRO A 18 24.79 -26.79 -1.65
CA PRO A 18 25.27 -25.54 -1.12
C PRO A 18 24.04 -24.75 -0.67
N LEU A 19 23.87 -24.65 0.66
CA LEU A 19 22.90 -23.75 1.27
C LEU A 19 23.19 -22.39 0.64
N SER A 20 22.31 -21.97 -0.26
CA SER A 20 22.47 -20.73 -1.00
C SER A 20 22.29 -19.61 0.01
N TYR A 21 23.40 -19.20 0.63
CA TYR A 21 23.43 -18.08 1.55
C TYR A 21 23.09 -16.85 0.73
N ALA A 22 21.88 -16.32 0.92
CA ALA A 22 21.49 -15.08 0.29
C ALA A 22 22.48 -13.98 0.70
N ILE A 23 23.13 -13.34 -0.27
CA ILE A 23 24.09 -12.27 -0.01
C ILE A 23 23.28 -11.01 0.36
N PRO A 24 23.65 -10.26 1.42
CA PRO A 24 22.96 -9.03 1.81
C PRO A 24 22.87 -8.02 0.65
N PRO A 25 21.87 -7.10 0.68
CA PRO A 25 21.00 -6.81 1.82
C PRO A 25 19.75 -7.70 1.89
N TYR A 26 19.30 -7.97 3.11
CA TYR A 26 18.09 -8.74 3.38
C TYR A 26 16.90 -7.81 3.61
N ILE A 27 15.71 -8.30 3.24
CA ILE A 27 14.45 -7.58 3.38
C ILE A 27 13.57 -8.29 4.40
N GLY A 28 13.10 -7.54 5.39
CA GLY A 28 12.08 -7.95 6.34
C GLY A 28 10.79 -7.20 6.06
N VAL A 29 9.70 -7.93 5.89
CA VAL A 29 8.36 -7.35 5.67
C VAL A 29 7.46 -7.71 6.84
N SER A 30 6.70 -6.73 7.32
CA SER A 30 5.69 -6.91 8.35
C SER A 30 4.42 -6.15 7.97
N VAL A 31 3.31 -6.88 7.87
CA VAL A 31 2.00 -6.32 7.52
C VAL A 31 1.12 -6.35 8.75
N GLY A 32 0.39 -5.27 8.98
CA GLY A 32 -0.60 -5.15 10.03
C GLY A 32 -1.93 -4.74 9.45
N GLU A 33 -3.01 -5.38 9.89
CA GLU A 33 -4.37 -5.19 9.37
C GLU A 33 -5.31 -4.71 10.48
N ASN A 34 -6.55 -4.40 10.11
CA ASN A 34 -7.63 -3.99 11.00
C ASN A 34 -7.32 -2.70 11.79
N LEU A 35 -6.67 -1.75 11.13
CA LEU A 35 -6.29 -0.48 11.73
C LEU A 35 -7.25 0.63 11.31
N SER A 36 -7.85 1.29 12.29
CA SER A 36 -8.66 2.48 12.05
C SER A 36 -7.77 3.73 12.10
N PHE A 37 -7.17 4.10 10.98
CA PHE A 37 -6.49 5.37 10.78
C PHE A 37 -6.84 5.96 9.41
N ASN A 38 -6.71 7.27 9.27
CA ASN A 38 -6.62 7.92 7.96
C ASN A 38 -5.13 8.06 7.55
N ASN A 39 -4.87 8.41 6.29
CA ASN A 39 -3.50 8.52 5.78
C ASN A 39 -2.65 9.50 6.60
N GLN A 40 -3.18 10.67 6.95
CA GLN A 40 -2.44 11.70 7.69
C GLN A 40 -2.06 11.25 9.11
N SER A 41 -3.01 10.68 9.86
CA SER A 41 -2.76 10.16 11.21
C SER A 41 -1.74 9.02 11.19
N CYS A 42 -1.82 8.10 10.22
CA CYS A 42 -0.84 7.03 10.06
C CYS A 42 0.55 7.57 9.73
N LEU A 43 0.65 8.56 8.83
CA LEU A 43 1.91 9.23 8.51
C LEU A 43 2.50 9.92 9.73
N ARG A 44 1.69 10.64 10.53
CA ARG A 44 2.13 11.33 11.75
C ARG A 44 2.68 10.33 12.78
N VAL A 45 1.92 9.27 13.07
CA VAL A 45 2.36 8.21 13.99
C VAL A 45 3.61 7.49 13.45
N GLY A 46 3.63 7.18 12.15
CA GLY A 46 4.77 6.57 11.49
C GLY A 46 6.05 7.40 11.63
N LYS A 47 5.99 8.71 11.34
CA LYS A 47 7.11 9.65 11.54
C LYS A 47 7.57 9.65 13.00
N LYS A 48 6.64 9.73 13.96
CA LYS A 48 6.96 9.70 15.40
C LYS A 48 7.67 8.41 15.82
N VAL A 49 7.14 7.25 15.42
CA VAL A 49 7.75 5.94 15.73
C VAL A 49 9.14 5.82 15.11
N LEU A 50 9.31 6.25 13.85
CA LEU A 50 10.60 6.20 13.16
C LEU A 50 11.63 7.10 13.86
N ARG A 51 11.27 8.34 14.23
CA ARG A 51 12.14 9.25 15.01
C ARG A 51 12.55 8.63 16.34
N ASN A 52 11.59 8.11 17.10
CA ASN A 52 11.83 7.50 18.41
C ASN A 52 12.68 6.22 18.33
N ASP A 53 12.67 5.53 17.18
CA ASP A 53 13.51 4.36 16.94
C ASP A 53 14.87 4.72 16.31
N GLY A 54 15.17 6.03 16.23
CA GLY A 54 16.44 6.65 15.87
C GLY A 54 16.68 6.84 14.37
N PHE A 55 15.65 6.74 13.54
CA PHE A 55 15.77 7.09 12.12
C PHE A 55 15.93 8.60 11.97
N GLN A 56 16.91 9.01 11.16
CA GLN A 56 17.30 10.43 11.04
C GLN A 56 16.72 11.06 9.78
N LYS A 57 16.85 10.39 8.62
CA LYS A 57 16.33 10.90 7.34
C LYS A 57 14.98 10.27 7.07
N ILE A 58 13.90 10.97 7.43
CA ILE A 58 12.52 10.52 7.21
C ILE A 58 11.86 11.44 6.19
N VAL A 59 11.48 10.89 5.05
CA VAL A 59 10.92 11.62 3.90
C VAL A 59 9.61 10.97 3.48
N GLN A 60 8.61 11.79 3.19
CA GLN A 60 7.36 11.35 2.61
C GLN A 60 7.47 11.38 1.08
N TYR A 61 6.96 10.35 0.41
CA TYR A 61 7.05 10.25 -1.05
C TYR A 61 5.87 10.93 -1.74
N LYS A 62 6.11 11.97 -2.54
CA LYS A 62 5.14 12.60 -3.47
C LYS A 62 3.72 12.72 -2.91
N ASN A 63 3.57 13.24 -1.69
CA ASN A 63 2.28 13.37 -0.98
C ASN A 63 1.50 12.06 -0.77
N SER A 64 2.09 10.91 -1.06
CA SER A 64 1.51 9.60 -0.80
C SER A 64 1.55 9.27 0.68
N ALA A 65 0.78 8.24 1.05
CA ALA A 65 0.76 7.65 2.38
C ALA A 65 1.98 6.74 2.64
N THR A 66 3.15 7.11 2.11
CA THR A 66 4.40 6.34 2.19
C THR A 66 5.53 7.17 2.78
N LEU A 67 6.21 6.61 3.78
CA LEU A 67 7.41 7.16 4.39
C LEU A 67 8.62 6.31 4.03
N PHE A 68 9.70 6.98 3.67
CA PHE A 68 11.04 6.41 3.57
C PHE A 68 11.87 6.91 4.75
N ALA A 69 12.61 6.01 5.39
CA ALA A 69 13.43 6.35 6.53
C ALA A 69 14.79 5.68 6.47
N ALA A 70 15.84 6.41 6.87
CA ALA A 70 17.19 5.85 6.99
C ALA A 70 17.74 6.03 8.41
N TYR A 71 18.23 4.92 8.98
CA TYR A 71 18.86 4.87 10.30
C TYR A 71 20.39 4.83 10.13
N ARG A 72 21.05 5.87 10.64
CA ARG A 72 22.50 5.96 10.54
C ARG A 72 23.12 5.46 11.84
N ASN A 73 23.80 4.33 11.76
CA ASN A 73 24.95 4.12 12.63
C ASN A 73 26.08 3.42 11.82
N ARG A 74 26.36 4.04 10.65
CA ARG A 74 27.38 3.82 9.57
C ARG A 74 27.17 2.56 8.67
N ASN A 75 27.95 2.30 7.60
CA ASN A 75 27.82 2.91 6.25
C ASN A 75 27.28 1.83 5.25
N PRO A 76 26.53 2.18 4.17
CA PRO A 76 25.90 3.46 3.86
C PRO A 76 24.80 3.85 4.87
N TYR A 77 24.07 2.87 5.40
CA TYR A 77 23.13 2.99 6.53
C TYR A 77 22.98 1.61 7.17
N ARG A 78 22.74 1.52 8.47
CA ARG A 78 22.54 0.21 9.14
C ARG A 78 21.16 -0.38 8.84
N TYR A 79 20.16 0.49 8.75
CA TYR A 79 18.79 0.13 8.33
C TYR A 79 18.23 1.18 7.38
N LYS A 80 17.48 0.71 6.39
CA LYS A 80 16.52 1.53 5.63
C LYS A 80 15.13 0.97 5.88
N ALA A 81 14.13 1.84 5.97
CA ALA A 81 12.76 1.43 6.18
C ALA A 81 11.82 2.14 5.22
N LEU A 82 10.77 1.44 4.82
CA LEU A 82 9.61 1.96 4.12
C LEU A 82 8.38 1.64 4.98
N VAL A 83 7.54 2.64 5.22
CA VAL A 83 6.25 2.48 5.88
C VAL A 83 5.19 2.97 4.93
N LYS A 84 4.31 2.07 4.47
CA LYS A 84 3.18 2.39 3.61
C LYS A 84 1.88 2.21 4.40
N CYS A 85 1.13 3.30 4.51
CA CYS A 85 -0.19 3.34 5.10
C CYS A 85 -1.23 3.16 3.99
N LEU A 86 -2.12 2.18 4.14
CA LEU A 86 -3.23 1.90 3.23
C LEU A 86 -4.52 2.10 4.02
N SER A 87 -4.87 3.36 4.30
CA SER A 87 -6.01 3.67 5.18
C SER A 87 -7.34 3.12 4.67
N GLY A 88 -7.53 3.05 3.34
CA GLY A 88 -8.75 2.52 2.73
C GLY A 88 -9.01 1.05 3.06
N SER A 89 -7.96 0.26 3.32
CA SER A 89 -8.07 -1.13 3.73
C SER A 89 -7.74 -1.36 5.22
N GLY A 90 -7.42 -0.29 5.96
CA GLY A 90 -6.94 -0.40 7.34
C GLY A 90 -5.65 -1.22 7.47
N VAL A 91 -4.80 -1.19 6.45
CA VAL A 91 -3.55 -1.97 6.39
C VAL A 91 -2.34 -1.04 6.51
N ILE A 92 -1.30 -1.50 7.21
CA ILE A 92 0.03 -0.91 7.19
C ILE A 92 1.05 -1.96 6.77
N SER A 93 1.93 -1.59 5.83
CA SER A 93 3.07 -2.40 5.44
C SER A 93 4.36 -1.72 5.85
N VAL A 94 5.19 -2.43 6.61
CA VAL A 94 6.52 -1.98 7.04
C VAL A 94 7.56 -2.90 6.43
N VAL A 95 8.43 -2.31 5.62
CA VAL A 95 9.57 -2.99 5.00
C VAL A 95 10.85 -2.43 5.62
N VAL A 96 11.75 -3.31 6.04
CA VAL A 96 13.07 -2.94 6.56
C VAL A 96 14.15 -3.68 5.79
N VAL A 97 15.19 -2.97 5.40
CA VAL A 97 16.38 -3.50 4.73
C VAL A 97 17.56 -3.46 5.72
N ALA A 98 18.26 -4.58 5.88
CA ALA A 98 19.42 -4.72 6.78
C ALA A 98 20.44 -5.73 6.25
N ASN A 99 21.66 -5.72 6.80
CA ASN A 99 22.71 -6.67 6.43
C ASN A 99 22.53 -8.08 7.05
N VAL A 100 21.51 -8.29 7.89
CA VAL A 100 21.23 -9.58 8.55
C VAL A 100 19.73 -9.86 8.48
N ALA A 101 19.32 -10.99 7.90
CA ALA A 101 17.92 -11.36 7.67
C ALA A 101 17.05 -11.29 8.94
N LYS A 102 17.52 -11.92 10.02
CA LYS A 102 16.82 -11.94 11.32
C LYS A 102 16.56 -10.53 11.87
N ASN A 103 17.53 -9.63 11.69
CA ASN A 103 17.42 -8.24 12.14
C ASN A 103 16.42 -7.45 11.28
N ALA A 104 16.40 -7.70 9.96
CA ALA A 104 15.46 -7.03 9.06
C ALA A 104 14.00 -7.32 9.45
N LYS A 105 13.64 -8.61 9.60
CA LYS A 105 12.28 -9.01 9.97
C LYS A 105 11.89 -8.55 11.38
N ALA A 106 12.75 -8.78 12.37
CA ALA A 106 12.48 -8.38 13.75
C ALA A 106 12.29 -6.85 13.88
N LYS A 107 13.09 -6.06 13.15
CA LYS A 107 12.96 -4.60 13.13
C LYS A 107 11.64 -4.16 12.45
N ALA A 108 11.25 -4.79 11.35
CA ALA A 108 9.96 -4.52 10.69
C ALA A 108 8.77 -4.82 11.62
N ASP A 109 8.78 -5.96 12.31
CA ASP A 109 7.74 -6.35 13.27
C ASP A 109 7.65 -5.37 14.46
N LYS A 110 8.82 -4.96 14.98
CA LYS A 110 8.92 -4.00 16.08
C LYS A 110 8.37 -2.62 15.68
N LEU A 111 8.72 -2.12 14.49
CA LEU A 111 8.21 -0.85 13.99
C LEU A 111 6.70 -0.90 13.77
N ARG A 112 6.21 -1.92 13.05
CA ARG A 112 4.77 -2.12 12.80
C ARG A 112 3.98 -2.16 14.10
N SER A 113 4.38 -3.01 15.05
CA SER A 113 3.66 -3.15 16.33
C SER A 113 3.62 -1.84 17.14
N ARG A 114 4.70 -1.05 17.13
CA ARG A 114 4.72 0.28 17.77
C ARG A 114 3.77 1.26 17.10
N ILE A 115 3.73 1.29 15.76
CA ILE A 115 2.80 2.15 15.02
C ILE A 115 1.34 1.77 15.34
N GLN A 116 1.02 0.47 15.32
CA GLN A 116 -0.33 -0.01 15.65
C GLN A 116 -0.74 0.35 17.08
N ARG A 117 0.14 0.12 18.06
CA ARG A 117 -0.14 0.46 19.47
C ARG A 117 -0.41 1.95 19.63
N GLN A 118 0.43 2.82 19.08
CA GLN A 118 0.23 4.27 19.17
C GLN A 118 -1.05 4.75 18.47
N ALA A 119 -1.36 4.18 17.30
CA ALA A 119 -2.61 4.48 16.60
C ALA A 119 -3.84 4.10 17.44
N SER A 120 -3.81 2.95 18.13
CA SER A 120 -4.91 2.51 18.99
C SER A 120 -5.11 3.42 20.21
N THR A 121 -4.03 3.96 20.79
CA THR A 121 -4.11 4.88 21.93
C THR A 121 -4.76 6.21 21.54
N ILE A 122 -4.39 6.77 20.38
CA ILE A 122 -4.98 8.01 19.86
C ILE A 122 -6.50 7.86 19.65
N LYS A 123 -6.94 6.71 19.14
CA LYS A 123 -8.38 6.43 19.00
C LYS A 123 -9.10 6.48 20.35
N ARG A 124 -8.55 5.81 21.36
CA ARG A 124 -9.15 5.78 22.71
C ARG A 124 -9.18 7.16 23.35
N ALA A 125 -8.15 7.98 23.13
CA ALA A 125 -8.12 9.36 23.60
C ALA A 125 -9.20 10.21 22.91
N LYS A 126 -9.35 10.11 21.58
CA LYS A 126 -10.39 10.84 20.83
C LYS A 126 -11.82 10.42 21.22
N THR A 127 -12.04 9.15 21.55
CA THR A 127 -13.35 8.68 22.03
C THR A 127 -13.64 9.11 23.47
N ARG A 128 -12.62 9.42 24.27
CA ARG A 128 -12.78 9.87 25.67
C ARG A 128 -12.72 11.38 25.85
N GLY A 129 -12.10 12.09 24.92
CA GLY A 129 -12.02 13.55 24.88
C GLY A 129 -12.53 14.06 23.55
N ALA A 130 -13.84 14.27 23.47
CA ALA A 130 -14.31 15.48 22.81
C ALA A 130 -13.76 16.65 23.64
N GLN A 131 -13.07 17.58 22.98
CA GLN A 131 -12.42 18.77 23.53
C GLN A 131 -11.04 18.54 24.18
N LEU A 132 -10.02 18.37 23.33
CA LEU A 132 -8.63 18.75 23.63
C LEU A 132 -8.10 19.40 22.35
N ASP A 133 -7.85 20.70 22.46
CA ASP A 133 -7.41 21.58 21.38
C ASP A 133 -6.08 21.07 20.79
N ASP A 134 -6.02 20.99 19.45
CA ASP A 134 -4.83 20.64 18.70
C ASP A 134 -3.79 21.78 18.89
N GLU A 135 -2.85 21.57 19.80
CA GLU A 135 -1.66 22.38 19.95
C GLU A 135 -0.72 22.10 18.76
N GLU A 136 -0.80 22.96 17.75
CA GLU A 136 0.10 23.00 16.61
C GLU A 136 1.45 23.59 17.06
N ASP A 137 2.46 22.72 17.10
CA ASP A 137 3.86 23.03 17.39
C ASP A 137 4.42 23.90 16.25
N ASN A 138 4.29 25.23 16.41
CA ASN A 138 4.85 26.25 15.53
C ASN A 138 5.89 27.05 16.31
N ASP A 139 7.17 26.79 16.05
CA ASP A 139 8.28 27.64 16.47
C ASP A 139 8.17 29.01 15.77
N GLU A 140 7.56 30.01 16.40
CA GLU A 140 8.09 31.40 16.45
C GLU A 140 7.35 32.32 17.42
N VAL A 141 8.14 33.13 18.14
CA VAL A 141 7.78 34.03 19.25
C VAL A 141 7.06 35.31 18.75
N LYS A 142 5.90 35.67 19.35
CA LYS A 142 5.58 37.02 19.88
C LYS A 142 4.17 37.14 20.47
N THR A 143 4.03 38.18 21.29
CA THR A 143 3.16 38.37 22.46
C THR A 143 1.81 39.08 22.16
N VAL A 144 0.82 38.81 23.05
CA VAL A 144 -0.44 39.55 23.38
C VAL A 144 -1.58 39.56 22.34
N LYS A 145 -2.77 39.03 22.69
CA LYS A 145 -3.98 39.76 23.18
C LYS A 145 -5.20 38.83 23.23
N ALA A 146 -5.99 38.99 24.30
CA ALA A 146 -7.29 38.34 24.48
C ALA A 146 -8.29 38.77 23.40
N PHE A 147 -8.99 37.82 22.80
CA PHE A 147 -10.09 38.08 21.88
C PHE A 147 -11.17 36.99 22.01
N SER A 148 -12.42 37.44 21.98
CA SER A 148 -13.65 36.76 22.39
C SER A 148 -14.07 35.59 21.50
N LEU A 149 -14.87 34.69 22.13
CA LEU A 149 -15.65 33.64 21.49
C LEU A 149 -16.67 34.20 20.49
N GLU A 150 -16.67 33.65 19.28
CA GLU A 150 -17.87 33.48 18.47
C GLU A 150 -17.88 32.05 17.91
N SER A 151 -19.02 31.38 18.03
CA SER A 151 -19.29 30.07 17.43
C SER A 151 -19.64 30.23 15.95
N PRO A 152 -19.26 29.28 15.09
CA PRO A 152 -20.04 28.96 13.91
C PRO A 152 -20.74 27.61 14.13
N GLU A 153 -22.06 27.69 14.11
CA GLU A 153 -22.96 26.61 13.74
C GLU A 153 -22.75 26.26 12.25
N ASP A 154 -22.89 24.96 11.96
CA ASP A 154 -23.31 24.34 10.70
C ASP A 154 -22.46 24.40 9.41
N GLU A 155 -22.38 23.19 8.80
CA GLU A 155 -21.97 22.82 7.42
C GLU A 155 -20.46 22.92 7.11
N GLU A 156 -19.77 21.89 6.58
CA GLU A 156 -19.90 21.41 5.20
C GLU A 156 -19.69 19.88 5.07
N GLU A 157 -20.74 19.22 4.59
CA GLU A 157 -20.65 17.99 3.81
C GLU A 157 -19.77 18.28 2.59
N SER A 158 -18.54 17.75 2.58
CA SER A 158 -17.60 18.01 1.48
C SER A 158 -18.23 17.52 0.18
N SER A 159 -18.67 18.48 -0.62
CA SER A 159 -19.04 18.33 -2.02
C SER A 159 -17.82 17.85 -2.80
N ASP A 160 -17.57 16.54 -2.71
CA ASP A 160 -16.79 15.79 -3.66
C ASP A 160 -17.52 15.95 -4.99
N THR A 161 -17.00 16.91 -5.74
CA THR A 161 -17.42 17.44 -7.03
C THR A 161 -18.15 16.38 -7.86
N GLU A 162 -19.32 16.77 -8.36
CA GLU A 162 -20.34 15.99 -9.09
C GLU A 162 -19.83 15.25 -10.36
N GLU A 163 -18.52 15.25 -10.60
CA GLU A 163 -17.80 14.60 -11.70
C GLU A 163 -17.64 13.07 -11.51
N LYS A 164 -17.87 12.54 -10.30
CA LYS A 164 -17.84 11.08 -10.03
C LYS A 164 -19.01 10.29 -10.61
N ARG A 165 -20.04 10.91 -11.18
CA ARG A 165 -21.27 10.20 -11.61
C ARG A 165 -21.12 9.25 -12.79
N ASN A 166 -19.98 9.26 -13.50
CA ASN A 166 -19.78 8.49 -14.73
C ASN A 166 -18.73 7.38 -14.67
N VAL A 167 -18.24 7.02 -13.47
CA VAL A 167 -17.19 6.01 -13.30
C VAL A 167 -17.63 4.92 -12.32
N ALA A 168 -17.33 3.66 -12.65
CA ALA A 168 -17.38 2.53 -11.73
C ALA A 168 -15.97 1.93 -11.63
N GLN A 169 -15.49 1.63 -10.43
CA GLN A 169 -14.11 1.20 -10.22
C GLN A 169 -13.95 0.14 -9.11
N HIS A 170 -12.93 -0.71 -9.20
CA HIS A 170 -12.60 -1.70 -8.18
C HIS A 170 -11.10 -2.03 -8.14
N TRP A 171 -10.59 -2.38 -6.96
CA TRP A 171 -9.19 -2.78 -6.73
C TRP A 171 -9.11 -4.25 -6.29
N GLN A 172 -8.15 -5.01 -6.84
CA GLN A 172 -7.92 -6.41 -6.49
C GLN A 172 -6.42 -6.71 -6.36
N HIS A 173 -6.04 -7.69 -5.53
CA HIS A 173 -4.66 -8.15 -5.44
C HIS A 173 -4.27 -9.08 -6.60
N THR A 174 -3.01 -9.05 -7.00
CA THR A 174 -2.44 -9.96 -8.00
C THR A 174 -1.01 -10.34 -7.68
N LEU A 175 -0.63 -11.56 -8.04
CA LEU A 175 0.74 -12.07 -8.01
C LEU A 175 1.34 -12.17 -9.42
N LEU A 176 0.61 -11.72 -10.44
CA LEU A 176 1.05 -11.83 -11.83
C LEU A 176 2.16 -10.81 -12.11
N GLU A 177 3.16 -11.26 -12.87
CA GLU A 177 4.17 -10.38 -13.45
C GLU A 177 3.53 -9.41 -14.47
N ARG A 178 4.17 -8.26 -14.70
CA ARG A 178 3.62 -7.17 -15.55
C ARG A 178 3.16 -7.67 -16.92
N LYS A 179 3.99 -8.46 -17.61
CA LYS A 179 3.69 -8.98 -18.95
C LYS A 179 2.46 -9.89 -18.94
N THR A 180 2.40 -10.83 -17.99
CA THR A 180 1.28 -11.76 -17.83
C THR A 180 0.00 -11.02 -17.43
N CYS A 181 0.12 -10.01 -16.57
CA CYS A 181 -1.00 -9.17 -16.17
C CYS A 181 -1.60 -8.40 -17.35
N LEU A 182 -0.76 -7.74 -18.17
CA LEU A 182 -1.22 -7.00 -19.34
C LEU A 182 -1.86 -7.90 -20.39
N SER A 183 -1.28 -9.08 -20.65
CA SER A 183 -1.87 -10.06 -21.56
C SER A 183 -3.25 -10.55 -21.08
N ARG A 184 -3.39 -10.82 -19.78
CA ARG A 184 -4.66 -11.24 -19.18
C ARG A 184 -5.70 -10.11 -19.14
N ALA A 185 -5.24 -8.88 -18.92
CA ALA A 185 -6.07 -7.67 -18.99
C ALA A 185 -6.66 -7.46 -20.39
N GLU A 186 -5.85 -7.64 -21.44
CA GLU A 186 -6.34 -7.59 -22.81
C GLU A 186 -7.43 -8.64 -23.07
N MET A 187 -7.17 -9.91 -22.73
CA MET A 187 -8.15 -10.99 -22.92
C MET A 187 -9.45 -10.68 -22.18
N SER A 188 -9.37 -10.27 -20.91
CA SER A 188 -10.55 -9.90 -20.12
C SER A 188 -11.35 -8.75 -20.74
N LEU A 189 -10.70 -7.72 -21.27
CA LEU A 189 -11.36 -6.62 -21.98
C LEU A 189 -12.11 -7.12 -23.23
N ARG A 190 -11.45 -7.94 -24.06
CA ARG A 190 -12.04 -8.52 -25.27
C ARG A 190 -13.26 -9.39 -24.93
N ASP A 191 -13.12 -10.31 -23.98
CA ASP A 191 -14.19 -11.22 -23.55
C ASP A 191 -15.35 -10.48 -22.86
N SER A 192 -15.05 -9.32 -22.28
CA SER A 192 -16.04 -8.42 -21.71
C SER A 192 -16.78 -7.58 -22.76
N GLY A 193 -16.29 -7.55 -24.01
CA GLY A 193 -16.90 -6.85 -25.14
C GLY A 193 -16.30 -5.47 -25.44
N PHE A 194 -15.12 -5.15 -24.89
CA PHE A 194 -14.39 -3.90 -25.13
C PHE A 194 -13.32 -4.09 -26.22
N TYR A 195 -13.75 -4.27 -27.46
CA TYR A 195 -12.86 -4.60 -28.58
C TYR A 195 -12.60 -3.44 -29.55
N LYS A 196 -13.28 -2.29 -29.41
CA LYS A 196 -13.02 -1.09 -30.22
C LYS A 196 -11.93 -0.25 -29.58
N GLU A 197 -11.09 0.39 -30.37
CA GLU A 197 -10.05 1.32 -29.87
C GLU A 197 -9.22 0.71 -28.73
N LEU A 198 -8.85 -0.55 -28.88
CA LEU A 198 -8.04 -1.23 -27.88
C LEU A 198 -6.63 -0.63 -27.90
N GLY A 199 -6.15 -0.19 -26.74
CA GLY A 199 -4.83 0.44 -26.59
C GLY A 199 -4.12 0.00 -25.33
N PHE A 200 -2.82 0.26 -25.32
CA PHE A 200 -1.91 -0.08 -24.24
C PHE A 200 -1.18 1.18 -23.78
N ASP A 201 -1.07 1.33 -22.46
CA ASP A 201 -0.10 2.21 -21.82
C ASP A 201 0.94 1.35 -21.08
N ASP A 202 1.90 1.97 -20.40
CA ASP A 202 2.94 1.26 -19.64
C ASP A 202 2.38 0.17 -18.72
N ASP A 203 1.35 0.49 -17.95
CA ASP A 203 0.78 -0.40 -16.94
C ASP A 203 -0.71 -0.62 -17.12
N SER A 204 -1.29 -0.33 -18.29
CA SER A 204 -2.72 -0.52 -18.49
C SER A 204 -3.12 -0.92 -19.89
N VAL A 205 -4.28 -1.58 -19.97
CA VAL A 205 -4.98 -1.89 -21.21
C VAL A 205 -6.34 -1.21 -21.15
N TYR A 206 -6.79 -0.62 -22.24
CA TYR A 206 -8.08 0.05 -22.33
C TYR A 206 -8.75 -0.23 -23.67
N GLY A 207 -10.07 -0.06 -23.72
CA GLY A 207 -10.86 -0.21 -24.94
C GLY A 207 -12.30 0.24 -24.76
N LYS A 208 -13.06 0.26 -25.87
CA LYS A 208 -14.47 0.65 -25.96
C LYS A 208 -15.36 -0.50 -26.41
N ASN A 209 -16.60 -0.53 -25.92
CA ASN A 209 -17.61 -1.48 -26.39
C ASN A 209 -18.53 -0.85 -27.47
N LYS A 210 -19.49 -1.62 -28.01
CA LYS A 210 -20.48 -1.10 -28.99
C LYS A 210 -21.29 0.10 -28.49
N ALA A 211 -21.54 0.16 -27.18
CA ALA A 211 -22.36 1.17 -26.53
C ALA A 211 -21.53 2.37 -26.01
N ASN A 212 -20.30 2.55 -26.48
CA ASN A 212 -19.39 3.64 -26.11
C ASN A 212 -19.03 3.72 -24.62
N TYR A 213 -19.09 2.59 -23.90
CA TYR A 213 -18.48 2.49 -22.57
C TYR A 213 -16.99 2.24 -22.73
N ASN A 214 -16.18 2.90 -21.92
CA ASN A 214 -14.73 2.66 -21.86
C ASN A 214 -14.44 1.70 -20.72
N GLY A 215 -13.65 0.66 -20.99
CA GLY A 215 -13.09 -0.24 -20.00
C GLY A 215 -11.59 0.00 -19.88
N LYS A 216 -11.06 -0.04 -18.67
CA LYS A 216 -9.62 0.05 -18.40
C LYS A 216 -9.25 -0.93 -17.29
N ILE A 217 -8.14 -1.65 -17.48
CA ILE A 217 -7.51 -2.49 -16.48
C ILE A 217 -6.06 -2.02 -16.32
N ARG A 218 -5.67 -1.66 -15.10
CA ARG A 218 -4.30 -1.22 -14.77
C ARG A 218 -3.62 -2.24 -13.86
N CYS A 219 -2.43 -2.66 -14.27
CA CYS A 219 -1.54 -3.65 -13.67
C CYS A 219 -0.44 -2.96 -12.84
N VAL A 220 -0.73 -2.63 -11.57
CA VAL A 220 0.24 -2.02 -10.65
C VAL A 220 1.07 -3.12 -9.97
N THR A 221 1.90 -3.80 -10.76
CA THR A 221 2.62 -5.01 -10.30
C THR A 221 3.70 -4.73 -9.26
N SER A 222 4.23 -3.51 -9.18
CA SER A 222 5.13 -3.08 -8.10
C SER A 222 4.46 -3.12 -6.72
N GLU A 223 3.12 -3.08 -6.68
CA GLU A 223 2.33 -3.11 -5.46
C GLU A 223 1.48 -4.38 -5.33
N GLY A 224 1.53 -5.28 -6.31
CA GLY A 224 0.68 -6.48 -6.37
C GLY A 224 -0.80 -6.13 -6.47
N LEU A 225 -1.15 -5.07 -7.21
CA LEU A 225 -2.53 -4.55 -7.32
C LEU A 225 -3.01 -4.48 -8.78
N LEU A 226 -4.32 -4.65 -8.95
CA LEU A 226 -5.09 -4.47 -10.16
C LEU A 226 -6.14 -3.40 -9.91
N PHE A 227 -6.36 -2.56 -10.90
CA PHE A 227 -7.41 -1.56 -10.90
C PHE A 227 -8.29 -1.74 -12.13
N PHE A 228 -9.57 -1.99 -11.89
CA PHE A 228 -10.61 -2.09 -12.91
C PHE A 228 -11.42 -0.80 -12.93
N GLN A 229 -11.68 -0.28 -14.11
CA GLN A 229 -12.47 0.92 -14.28
C GLN A 229 -13.38 0.79 -15.51
N VAL A 230 -14.64 1.20 -15.37
CA VAL A 230 -15.58 1.36 -16.48
C VAL A 230 -16.20 2.75 -16.43
N THR A 231 -16.18 3.47 -17.55
CA THR A 231 -16.83 4.78 -17.69
C THR A 231 -17.96 4.74 -18.72
N GLY A 232 -19.02 5.52 -18.48
CA GLY A 232 -20.19 5.59 -19.37
C GLY A 232 -21.41 6.20 -18.70
N SER A 233 -22.50 6.38 -19.44
CA SER A 233 -23.67 7.18 -19.00
C SER A 233 -24.57 6.51 -17.96
N HIS A 234 -24.72 5.18 -17.96
CA HIS A 234 -25.68 4.50 -17.08
C HIS A 234 -24.99 3.68 -15.99
N ALA A 235 -25.23 4.03 -14.72
CA ALA A 235 -24.58 3.43 -13.56
C ALA A 235 -24.76 1.90 -13.46
N ARG A 236 -25.99 1.40 -13.66
CA ARG A 236 -26.28 -0.04 -13.61
C ARG A 236 -25.50 -0.82 -14.68
N THR A 237 -25.39 -0.26 -15.88
CA THR A 237 -24.62 -0.86 -16.98
C THR A 237 -23.13 -0.84 -16.68
N ARG A 238 -22.58 0.27 -16.16
CA ARG A 238 -21.18 0.36 -15.74
C ARG A 238 -20.84 -0.71 -14.70
N ASN A 239 -21.64 -0.83 -13.64
CA ASN A 239 -21.41 -1.82 -12.57
C ASN A 239 -21.47 -3.25 -13.10
N ARG A 240 -22.43 -3.55 -14.00
CA ARG A 240 -22.52 -4.87 -14.64
C ARG A 240 -21.28 -5.17 -15.49
N LEU A 241 -20.79 -4.19 -16.27
CA LEU A 241 -19.60 -4.34 -17.09
C LEU A 241 -18.32 -4.46 -16.26
N LEU A 242 -18.22 -3.72 -15.16
CA LEU A 242 -17.12 -3.81 -14.20
C LEU A 242 -17.06 -5.23 -13.60
N ASN A 243 -18.18 -5.75 -13.11
CA ASN A 243 -18.27 -7.12 -12.59
C ASN A 243 -17.91 -8.15 -13.66
N LYS A 244 -18.24 -7.90 -14.93
CA LYS A 244 -17.87 -8.80 -16.05
C LYS A 244 -16.36 -8.79 -16.29
N LEU A 245 -15.72 -7.62 -16.31
CA LEU A 245 -14.25 -7.49 -16.41
C LEU A 245 -13.53 -8.25 -15.29
N GLN A 246 -14.02 -8.12 -14.05
CA GLN A 246 -13.41 -8.80 -12.91
C GLN A 246 -13.54 -10.32 -12.98
N ARG A 247 -14.67 -10.84 -13.48
CA ARG A 247 -14.87 -12.29 -13.62
C ARG A 247 -14.05 -12.90 -14.75
N ASN A 248 -13.85 -12.16 -15.83
CA ASN A 248 -13.08 -12.60 -16.99
C ASN A 248 -11.56 -12.40 -16.81
N PHE A 249 -11.16 -11.60 -15.82
CA PHE A 249 -9.76 -11.49 -15.42
C PHE A 249 -9.41 -12.63 -14.47
#